data_AF-A0A838S293-F1
#
_entry.id   AF-A0A838S293-F1
#
_cell.length_a   1.000
_cell.length_b   1.000
_cell.length_c   1.000
_cell.angle_alpha   90.00
_cell.angle_beta   90.00
_cell.angle_gamma   90.00
#
_symmetry.space_group_name_H-M   'P 1'
#
loop_
_entity.id
_entity.type
_entity.pdbx_description
1 polymer ?
#
loop_
_entity_poly.entity_id
_entity_poly.type
_entity_poly.pdbx_seq_one_letter_code
_entity_poly.pdbx_strand_id
1 'polypeptide(L)'
;MNTPLRRVALAVMGMIVLLLANATYIQVVSADDYRSDPRNRRVLLDEYSRQRGQIVAGGLPLASSVPTGGELRFQRQYLEGPVYAPVTGYYSLRYGSGGVENALDPVLNGSDGRLFVRRLSDLITGRDPSGGSVELTVNPAVQQVAYDELAGRGFTGAAVALRPDTGEILAMASTPSYDPNRLASHDGEVQQAAWEEFTAEENGLPLANRAVASIYPPGSTFKL
;
A
#
# COMPACT_ATOMS: atom_id res chain seq x y z
N MET A 1 13.61 -15.56 -62.69
CA MET A 1 13.01 -15.03 -61.43
C MET A 1 13.63 -13.67 -61.18
N ASN A 2 12.82 -12.61 -61.16
CA ASN A 2 13.30 -11.23 -61.20
C ASN A 2 14.15 -10.92 -59.95
N THR A 3 15.46 -10.78 -60.14
CA THR A 3 16.44 -10.41 -59.10
C THR A 3 16.08 -9.15 -58.29
N PRO A 4 15.50 -8.08 -58.85
CA PRO A 4 15.03 -6.95 -58.06
C PRO A 4 13.86 -7.32 -57.14
N LEU A 5 12.88 -8.11 -57.61
CA LEU A 5 11.75 -8.57 -56.80
C LEU A 5 12.22 -9.43 -55.62
N ARG A 6 13.21 -10.31 -55.81
CA ARG A 6 13.77 -11.14 -54.74
C ARG A 6 14.48 -10.30 -53.67
N ARG A 7 15.21 -9.24 -54.05
CA ARG A 7 15.88 -8.33 -53.11
C ARG A 7 14.88 -7.55 -52.27
N VAL A 8 13.80 -7.05 -52.89
CA VAL A 8 12.71 -6.37 -52.18
C VAL A 8 12.00 -7.32 -51.22
N ALA A 9 11.67 -8.53 -51.66
CA ALA A 9 11.03 -9.54 -50.80
C ALA A 9 11.88 -9.90 -49.58
N LEU A 10 13.21 -10.04 -49.76
CA LEU A 10 14.15 -10.29 -48.65
C LEU A 10 14.24 -9.11 -47.69
N ALA A 11 14.23 -7.87 -48.19
CA ALA A 11 14.21 -6.68 -47.35
C ALA A 11 12.93 -6.58 -46.51
N VAL A 12 11.76 -6.83 -47.13
CA VAL A 12 10.47 -6.84 -46.43
C VAL A 12 10.42 -7.97 -45.39
N MET A 13 10.89 -9.17 -45.73
CA MET A 13 10.96 -10.28 -44.79
C MET A 13 11.89 -9.96 -43.60
N GLY A 14 13.02 -9.32 -43.84
CA GLY A 14 13.91 -8.83 -42.78
C GLY A 14 13.23 -7.82 -41.86
N MET A 15 12.46 -6.88 -42.42
CA MET A 15 11.67 -5.92 -41.62
C MET A 15 10.58 -6.60 -40.78
N ILE A 16 9.89 -7.60 -41.34
CA ILE A 16 8.87 -8.37 -40.60
C ILE A 16 9.52 -9.13 -39.43
N VAL A 17 10.66 -9.78 -39.66
CA VAL A 17 11.39 -10.51 -38.60
C VAL A 17 11.85 -9.54 -37.50
N LEU A 18 12.37 -8.37 -37.86
CA LEU A 18 12.74 -7.32 -36.89
C LEU A 18 11.53 -6.83 -36.08
N LEU A 19 10.38 -6.65 -36.73
CA LEU A 19 9.15 -6.23 -36.06
C LEU A 19 8.64 -7.30 -35.10
N LEU A 20 8.66 -8.58 -35.51
CA LEU A 20 8.30 -9.70 -34.63
C LEU A 20 9.26 -9.83 -33.45
N ALA A 21 10.57 -9.71 -33.68
CA ALA A 21 11.57 -9.74 -32.60
C ALA A 21 11.35 -8.59 -31.60
N ASN A 22 11.04 -7.39 -32.09
CA ASN A 22 10.69 -6.25 -31.23
C ASN A 22 9.39 -6.50 -30.45
N ALA A 23 8.36 -7.06 -31.08
CA ALA A 23 7.11 -7.43 -30.41
C ALA A 23 7.34 -8.48 -29.33
N THR A 24 8.14 -9.51 -29.59
CA THR A 24 8.51 -10.53 -28.60
C THR A 24 9.31 -9.94 -27.45
N TYR A 25 10.24 -9.02 -27.73
CA TYR A 25 10.98 -8.31 -26.69
C TYR A 25 10.04 -7.55 -25.75
N ILE A 26 9.10 -6.79 -26.30
CA ILE A 26 8.09 -6.04 -25.52
C ILE A 26 7.17 -6.98 -24.74
N GLN A 27 6.71 -8.07 -25.35
CA GLN A 27 5.71 -8.98 -24.77
C GLN A 27 6.27 -10.00 -23.76
N VAL A 28 7.56 -10.30 -23.81
CA VAL A 28 8.18 -11.33 -22.95
C VAL A 28 9.20 -10.73 -22.00
N VAL A 29 10.08 -9.83 -22.48
CA VAL A 29 11.17 -9.29 -21.66
C VAL A 29 10.69 -8.07 -20.87
N SER A 30 10.09 -7.08 -21.54
CA SER A 30 9.61 -5.84 -20.90
C SER A 30 8.19 -5.93 -20.34
N ALA A 31 7.55 -7.10 -20.44
CA ALA A 31 6.15 -7.24 -20.06
C ALA A 31 5.91 -7.03 -18.56
N ASP A 32 6.82 -7.53 -17.72
CA ASP A 32 6.69 -7.36 -16.27
C ASP A 32 6.89 -5.90 -15.88
N ASP A 33 7.89 -5.21 -16.45
CA ASP A 33 8.12 -3.78 -16.23
C ASP A 33 6.88 -2.93 -16.57
N TYR A 34 6.25 -3.18 -17.72
CA TYR A 34 5.03 -2.46 -18.14
C TYR A 34 3.80 -2.82 -17.30
N ARG A 35 3.73 -4.04 -16.75
CA ARG A 35 2.66 -4.40 -15.80
C ARG A 35 2.87 -3.73 -14.46
N SER A 36 4.10 -3.63 -13.98
CA SER A 36 4.42 -2.96 -12.70
C SER A 36 4.50 -1.44 -12.80
N ASP A 37 4.43 -0.85 -14.00
CA ASP A 37 4.48 0.61 -14.17
C ASP A 37 3.28 1.27 -13.46
N PRO A 38 3.50 2.19 -12.51
CA PRO A 38 2.43 2.88 -11.77
C PRO A 38 1.44 3.65 -12.65
N ARG A 39 1.81 3.99 -13.89
CA ARG A 39 0.93 4.68 -14.85
C ARG A 39 -0.04 3.74 -15.56
N ASN A 40 0.09 2.43 -15.35
CA ASN A 40 -0.77 1.44 -15.99
C ASN A 40 -2.16 1.39 -15.31
N ARG A 41 -3.10 2.17 -15.85
CA ARG A 41 -4.48 2.25 -15.35
C ARG A 41 -5.20 0.90 -15.32
N ARG A 42 -4.85 -0.07 -16.17
CA ARG A 42 -5.50 -1.40 -16.16
C ARG A 42 -5.17 -2.18 -14.89
N VAL A 43 -3.94 -2.08 -14.42
CA VAL A 43 -3.48 -2.76 -13.21
C VAL A 43 -4.11 -2.11 -11.99
N LEU A 44 -4.16 -0.77 -11.95
CA LEU A 44 -4.89 -0.04 -10.90
C LEU A 44 -6.39 -0.38 -10.88
N LEU A 45 -7.05 -0.45 -12.04
CA LEU A 45 -8.47 -0.84 -12.11
C LEU A 45 -8.69 -2.30 -11.66
N ASP A 46 -7.81 -3.24 -12.04
CA ASP A 46 -7.89 -4.63 -11.58
C ASP A 46 -7.66 -4.72 -10.07
N GLU A 47 -6.68 -3.99 -9.54
CA GLU A 47 -6.36 -3.96 -8.12
C GLU A 47 -7.53 -3.41 -7.27
N TYR A 48 -8.15 -2.30 -7.68
CA TYR A 48 -9.29 -1.69 -7.00
C TYR A 48 -10.64 -2.36 -7.35
N SER A 49 -10.64 -3.30 -8.29
CA SER A 49 -11.79 -4.18 -8.55
C SER A 49 -11.87 -5.34 -7.55
N ARG A 50 -10.76 -5.62 -6.85
CA ARG A 50 -10.63 -6.69 -5.86
C ARG A 50 -10.75 -6.14 -4.46
N GLN A 51 -11.38 -6.92 -3.59
CA GLN A 51 -11.49 -6.52 -2.20
C GLN A 51 -10.16 -6.75 -1.50
N ARG A 52 -9.42 -5.68 -1.23
CA ARG A 52 -8.19 -5.73 -0.40
C ARG A 52 -8.51 -6.23 1.00
N GLY A 53 -7.63 -7.06 1.55
CA GLY A 53 -7.79 -7.69 2.85
C GLY A 53 -7.83 -6.72 4.02
N GLN A 54 -8.41 -7.13 5.14
CA GLN A 54 -8.56 -6.28 6.32
C GLN A 54 -7.28 -6.25 7.17
N ILE A 55 -7.02 -5.13 7.82
CA ILE A 55 -6.05 -5.04 8.92
C ILE A 55 -6.86 -4.97 10.21
N VAL A 56 -6.64 -5.93 11.10
CA VAL A 56 -7.41 -6.12 12.32
C VAL A 56 -6.47 -6.06 13.52
N ALA A 57 -6.95 -5.50 14.63
CA ALA A 57 -6.23 -5.50 15.91
C ALA A 57 -7.22 -5.70 17.05
N GLY A 58 -7.06 -6.78 17.82
CA GLY A 58 -7.96 -7.07 18.94
C GLY A 58 -9.42 -7.24 18.52
N GLY A 59 -9.65 -7.75 17.30
CA GLY A 59 -10.98 -7.91 16.71
C GLY A 59 -11.59 -6.65 16.09
N LEU A 60 -10.89 -5.51 16.12
CA LEU A 60 -11.34 -4.27 15.47
C LEU A 60 -10.74 -4.14 14.07
N PRO A 61 -11.55 -3.91 13.00
CA PRO A 61 -11.04 -3.71 11.65
C PRO A 61 -10.49 -2.29 11.50
N LEU A 62 -9.19 -2.12 11.75
CA LEU A 62 -8.49 -0.84 11.64
C LEU A 62 -8.47 -0.31 10.20
N ALA A 63 -8.31 -1.20 9.23
CA ALA A 63 -8.40 -0.85 7.81
C ALA A 63 -9.23 -1.88 7.06
N SER A 64 -10.19 -1.41 6.26
CA SER A 64 -11.10 -2.24 5.48
C SER A 64 -11.37 -1.63 4.12
N SER A 65 -11.93 -2.42 3.20
CA SER A 65 -12.29 -1.97 1.87
C SER A 65 -13.80 -1.98 1.70
N VAL A 66 -14.36 -0.80 1.40
CA VAL A 66 -15.79 -0.55 1.27
C VAL A 66 -16.15 -0.39 -0.21
N PRO A 67 -17.23 -1.04 -0.70
CA PRO A 67 -17.65 -0.88 -2.08
C PRO A 67 -18.09 0.56 -2.38
N THR A 68 -17.74 1.05 -3.56
CA THR A 68 -18.20 2.34 -4.09
C THR A 68 -19.00 2.15 -5.39
N GLY A 69 -19.78 3.16 -5.77
CA GLY A 69 -20.52 3.16 -7.04
C GLY A 69 -19.72 3.62 -8.27
N GLY A 70 -18.44 3.95 -8.12
CA GLY A 70 -17.59 4.48 -9.19
C GLY A 70 -16.87 3.40 -10.01
N GLU A 71 -15.97 3.83 -10.92
CA GLU A 71 -15.11 2.91 -11.69
C GLU A 71 -14.20 2.06 -10.78
N LEU A 72 -13.75 2.65 -9.67
CA LEU A 72 -12.97 1.97 -8.64
C LEU A 72 -13.93 1.32 -7.64
N ARG A 73 -14.11 0.00 -7.75
CA ARG A 73 -15.15 -0.71 -7.00
C ARG A 73 -14.96 -0.65 -5.49
N PHE A 74 -13.73 -0.56 -4.99
CA PHE A 74 -13.46 -0.54 -3.56
C PHE A 74 -12.63 0.68 -3.15
N GLN A 75 -13.04 1.35 -2.08
CA GLN A 75 -12.26 2.40 -1.42
C GLN A 75 -11.73 1.90 -0.09
N ARG A 76 -10.50 2.27 0.26
CA ARG A 76 -9.90 1.93 1.56
C ARG A 76 -10.44 2.88 2.63
N GLN A 77 -10.87 2.32 3.75
CA GLN A 77 -11.36 3.05 4.92
C GLN A 77 -10.56 2.65 6.16
N TYR A 78 -10.20 3.65 6.96
CA TYR A 78 -9.43 3.52 8.19
C TYR A 78 -10.29 3.97 9.38
N LEU A 79 -10.45 3.06 10.34
CA LEU A 79 -11.10 3.36 11.62
C LEU A 79 -10.15 4.21 12.47
N GLU A 80 -10.66 5.31 13.02
CA GLU A 80 -9.89 6.21 13.89
C GLU A 80 -8.52 6.58 13.29
N GLY A 81 -8.52 6.98 12.01
CA GLY A 81 -7.34 7.18 11.17
C GLY A 81 -6.10 7.71 11.91
N PRO A 82 -6.14 8.90 12.54
CA PRO A 82 -4.99 9.47 13.24
C PRO A 82 -4.39 8.62 14.35
N VAL A 83 -5.20 7.81 15.05
CA VAL A 83 -4.76 6.94 16.15
C VAL A 83 -3.88 5.80 15.63
N TYR A 84 -4.27 5.21 14.50
CA TYR A 84 -3.64 4.00 13.96
C TYR A 84 -2.75 4.24 12.73
N ALA A 85 -2.79 5.44 12.14
CA ALA A 85 -2.00 5.82 10.95
C ALA A 85 -0.49 5.52 11.07
N PRO A 86 0.18 5.71 12.23
CA PRO A 86 1.60 5.34 12.35
C PRO A 86 1.86 3.83 12.16
N VAL A 87 0.85 2.99 12.44
CA VAL A 87 0.92 1.53 12.29
C VAL A 87 0.42 1.11 10.92
N THR A 88 -0.85 1.41 10.60
CA THR A 88 -1.48 0.98 9.35
C THR A 88 -0.77 1.60 8.15
N GLY A 89 -0.36 2.86 8.27
CA GLY A 89 0.02 3.70 7.15
C GLY A 89 -1.21 4.11 6.34
N TYR A 90 -0.98 4.27 5.04
CA TYR A 90 -2.00 4.64 4.06
C TYR A 90 -1.88 3.75 2.81
N TYR A 91 -2.92 3.82 1.97
CA TYR A 91 -2.98 3.17 0.66
C TYR A 91 -3.67 4.14 -0.29
N SER A 92 -2.90 4.66 -1.24
CA SER A 92 -3.27 5.73 -2.16
C SER A 92 -2.98 5.30 -3.59
N LEU A 93 -3.92 5.62 -4.48
CA LEU A 93 -3.76 5.42 -5.93
C LEU A 93 -2.55 6.19 -6.49
N ARG A 94 -2.33 7.40 -5.98
CA ARG A 94 -1.34 8.34 -6.52
C ARG A 94 -0.01 8.28 -5.77
N TYR A 95 -0.07 8.12 -4.45
CA TYR A 95 1.09 8.27 -3.56
C TYR A 95 1.59 6.93 -2.98
N GLY A 96 1.09 5.81 -3.49
CA GLY A 96 1.50 4.47 -3.08
C GLY A 96 0.97 4.10 -1.69
N SER A 97 1.74 3.31 -0.96
CA SER A 97 1.37 2.82 0.37
C SER A 97 2.48 3.04 1.40
N GLY A 98 2.10 3.11 2.67
CA GLY A 98 3.03 3.25 3.81
C GLY A 98 2.74 2.26 4.93
N GLY A 99 3.64 2.16 5.92
CA GLY A 99 3.42 1.34 7.12
C GLY A 99 3.13 -0.14 6.82
N VAL A 100 2.19 -0.73 7.56
CA VAL A 100 1.74 -2.12 7.37
C VAL A 100 1.13 -2.34 5.97
N GLU A 101 0.42 -1.35 5.43
CA GLU A 101 -0.17 -1.45 4.09
C GLU A 101 0.91 -1.69 3.01
N ASN A 102 2.09 -1.11 3.16
CA ASN A 102 3.22 -1.37 2.26
C ASN A 102 3.93 -2.69 2.58
N ALA A 103 4.24 -2.93 3.85
CA ALA A 103 5.02 -4.10 4.27
C ALA A 103 4.30 -5.43 3.99
N LEU A 104 2.97 -5.45 4.08
CA LEU A 104 2.14 -6.64 3.87
C LEU A 104 1.27 -6.52 2.62
N ASP A 105 1.66 -5.66 1.68
CA ASP A 105 0.94 -5.47 0.42
C ASP A 105 0.64 -6.80 -0.31
N PRO A 106 1.59 -7.75 -0.43
CA PRO A 106 1.32 -9.01 -1.12
C PRO A 106 0.22 -9.85 -0.47
N VAL A 107 0.09 -9.79 0.85
CA VAL A 107 -0.95 -10.50 1.58
C VAL A 107 -2.29 -9.78 1.37
N LEU A 108 -2.29 -8.47 1.52
CA LEU A 108 -3.48 -7.62 1.47
C LEU A 108 -4.10 -7.52 0.07
N ASN A 109 -3.29 -7.49 -1.00
CA ASN A 109 -3.79 -7.54 -2.37
C ASN A 109 -4.03 -8.99 -2.88
N GLY A 110 -3.67 -9.98 -2.05
CA GLY A 110 -3.82 -11.39 -2.38
C GLY A 110 -2.81 -11.91 -3.41
N SER A 111 -1.75 -11.16 -3.75
CA SER A 111 -0.68 -11.56 -4.67
C SER A 111 0.31 -12.58 -4.05
N ASP A 112 0.30 -12.75 -2.74
CA ASP A 112 1.17 -13.69 -2.00
C ASP A 112 1.08 -15.14 -2.52
N GLY A 113 2.23 -15.80 -2.66
CA GLY A 113 2.33 -17.19 -3.12
C GLY A 113 1.57 -18.17 -2.24
N ARG A 114 1.46 -17.90 -0.94
CA ARG A 114 0.69 -18.72 0.02
C ARG A 114 -0.81 -18.72 -0.27
N LEU A 115 -1.30 -17.68 -0.95
CA LEU A 115 -2.71 -17.54 -1.33
C LEU A 115 -3.00 -18.10 -2.73
N PHE A 116 -2.01 -18.66 -3.42
CA PHE A 116 -2.15 -19.16 -4.80
C PHE A 116 -3.24 -20.22 -4.96
N VAL A 117 -3.30 -21.20 -4.05
CA VAL A 117 -4.30 -22.28 -4.10
C VAL A 117 -5.71 -21.72 -3.92
N ARG A 118 -5.89 -20.75 -3.01
CA ARG A 118 -7.17 -20.07 -2.78
C ARG A 118 -7.61 -19.26 -4.00
N ARG A 119 -6.70 -18.52 -4.63
CA ARG A 119 -6.99 -17.79 -5.89
C ARG A 119 -7.45 -18.72 -7.00
N LEU A 120 -6.79 -19.86 -7.16
CA LEU A 120 -7.16 -20.85 -8.19
C LEU A 120 -8.55 -21.43 -7.91
N SER A 121 -8.87 -21.72 -6.65
CA SER A 121 -10.22 -22.17 -6.29
C SER A 121 -11.28 -21.08 -6.49
N ASP A 122 -10.98 -19.82 -6.17
CA ASP A 122 -11.93 -18.71 -6.34
C ASP A 122 -12.21 -18.46 -7.83
N LEU A 123 -11.19 -18.54 -8.68
CA LEU A 123 -11.33 -18.47 -10.15
C LEU A 123 -12.18 -19.61 -10.72
N ILE A 124 -11.97 -20.84 -10.26
CA ILE A 124 -12.74 -22.02 -10.71
C ILE A 124 -14.19 -21.95 -10.21
N THR A 125 -14.41 -21.42 -9.00
CA THR A 125 -15.73 -21.34 -8.37
C THR A 125 -16.50 -20.05 -8.69
N GLY A 126 -15.88 -19.11 -9.40
CA GLY A 126 -16.48 -17.82 -9.77
C GLY A 126 -16.68 -16.86 -8.59
N ARG A 127 -15.92 -17.01 -7.50
CA ARG A 127 -15.94 -16.07 -6.37
C ARG A 127 -15.01 -14.89 -6.64
N ASP A 128 -15.40 -13.70 -6.18
CA ASP A 128 -14.55 -12.53 -6.30
C ASP A 128 -13.24 -12.74 -5.51
N PRO A 129 -12.06 -12.61 -6.14
CA PRO A 129 -10.79 -12.77 -5.46
C PRO A 129 -10.63 -11.67 -4.40
N SER A 130 -10.42 -12.09 -3.16
CA SER A 130 -10.23 -11.23 -1.99
C SER A 130 -8.82 -11.38 -1.42
N GLY A 131 -8.30 -10.29 -0.88
CA GLY A 131 -7.03 -10.27 -0.16
C GLY A 131 -7.06 -11.07 1.14
N GLY A 132 -5.87 -11.43 1.63
CA GLY A 132 -5.69 -11.99 2.97
C GLY A 132 -5.84 -10.93 4.05
N SER A 133 -6.48 -11.28 5.17
CA SER A 133 -6.55 -10.39 6.32
C SER A 133 -5.32 -10.56 7.23
N VAL A 134 -4.93 -9.47 7.89
CA VAL A 134 -3.77 -9.41 8.78
C VAL A 134 -4.26 -9.06 10.18
N GLU A 135 -3.94 -9.90 11.16
CA GLU A 135 -4.12 -9.59 12.59
C GLU A 135 -2.82 -8.99 13.14
N LEU A 136 -2.91 -7.82 13.75
CA LEU A 136 -1.81 -7.13 14.41
C LEU A 136 -1.76 -7.47 15.90
N THR A 137 -0.58 -7.33 16.50
CA THR A 137 -0.38 -7.47 17.95
C THR A 137 -0.82 -6.25 18.75
N VAL A 138 -1.17 -5.15 18.05
CA VAL A 138 -1.58 -3.90 18.67
C VAL A 138 -2.84 -4.13 19.51
N ASN A 139 -2.81 -3.62 20.74
CA ASN A 139 -3.97 -3.61 21.61
C ASN A 139 -4.69 -2.26 21.45
N PRO A 140 -5.94 -2.22 20.97
CA PRO A 140 -6.66 -0.97 20.74
C PRO A 140 -6.73 -0.05 21.96
N ALA A 141 -6.93 -0.62 23.16
CA ALA A 141 -7.01 0.18 24.38
C ALA A 141 -5.67 0.83 24.74
N VAL A 142 -4.55 0.13 24.54
CA VAL A 142 -3.22 0.68 24.80
C VAL A 142 -2.84 1.72 23.75
N GLN A 143 -3.17 1.46 22.47
CA GLN A 143 -2.93 2.39 21.37
C GLN A 143 -3.68 3.71 21.58
N GLN A 144 -4.96 3.64 21.96
CA GLN A 144 -5.80 4.81 22.20
C GLN A 144 -5.21 5.69 23.31
N VAL A 145 -4.86 5.08 24.46
CA VAL A 145 -4.25 5.82 25.58
C VAL A 145 -2.91 6.44 25.17
N ALA A 146 -2.06 5.71 24.45
CA ALA A 146 -0.78 6.24 24.00
C ALA A 146 -0.94 7.43 23.05
N TYR A 147 -1.91 7.37 22.13
CA TYR A 147 -2.21 8.47 21.22
C TYR A 147 -2.82 9.67 21.96
N ASP A 148 -3.82 9.45 22.82
CA ASP A 148 -4.52 10.52 23.54
C ASP A 148 -3.60 11.29 24.47
N GLU A 149 -2.67 10.63 25.16
CA GLU A 149 -1.69 11.28 26.03
C GLU A 149 -0.68 12.12 25.24
N LEU A 150 -0.28 11.68 24.05
CA LEU A 150 0.61 12.45 23.18
C LEU A 150 -0.13 13.65 22.55
N ALA A 151 -1.27 13.38 21.92
CA ALA A 151 -2.04 14.35 21.15
C ALA A 151 -2.72 15.38 22.07
N GLY A 152 -3.34 14.93 23.17
CA GLY A 152 -4.03 15.79 24.13
C GLY A 152 -3.11 16.78 24.85
N ARG A 153 -1.81 16.47 24.93
CA ARG A 153 -0.77 17.36 25.48
C ARG A 153 -0.05 18.19 24.41
N GLY A 154 -0.37 17.99 23.13
CA GLY A 154 0.28 18.68 22.01
C GLY A 154 1.75 18.31 21.85
N PHE A 155 2.16 17.10 22.24
CA PHE A 155 3.54 16.66 22.11
C PHE A 155 3.85 16.26 20.67
N THR A 156 5.08 16.56 20.25
CA THR A 156 5.67 16.06 19.01
C THR A 156 6.65 14.95 19.36
N GLY A 157 6.31 13.70 19.08
CA GLY A 157 7.08 12.55 19.52
C GLY A 157 6.43 11.21 19.18
N ALA A 158 6.88 10.15 19.83
CA ALA A 158 6.31 8.82 19.71
C ALA A 158 6.32 8.08 21.05
N ALA A 159 5.41 7.12 21.18
CA ALA A 159 5.33 6.20 22.31
C ALA A 159 5.18 4.77 21.79
N VAL A 160 5.98 3.85 22.34
CA VAL A 160 5.95 2.43 21.98
C VAL A 160 5.76 1.61 23.25
N ALA A 161 4.78 0.71 23.23
CA ALA A 161 4.58 -0.28 24.28
C ALA A 161 4.83 -1.67 23.71
N LEU A 162 5.76 -2.40 24.33
CA LEU A 162 6.15 -3.75 23.95
C LEU A 162 5.81 -4.72 25.09
N ARG A 163 5.45 -5.95 24.73
CA ARG A 163 5.39 -7.06 25.68
C ARG A 163 6.77 -7.75 25.74
N PRO A 164 7.53 -7.65 26.85
CA PRO A 164 8.95 -8.05 26.85
C PRO A 164 9.22 -9.55 26.69
N ASP A 165 8.27 -10.39 27.09
CA ASP A 165 8.38 -11.85 27.04
C ASP A 165 8.24 -12.43 25.62
N THR A 166 7.47 -11.78 24.77
CA THR A 166 7.07 -12.23 23.43
C THR A 166 7.59 -11.32 22.31
N GLY A 167 7.94 -10.08 22.64
CA GLY A 167 8.33 -9.05 21.67
C GLY A 167 7.14 -8.41 20.93
N GLU A 168 5.90 -8.73 21.32
CA GLU A 168 4.70 -8.17 20.70
C GLU A 168 4.62 -6.65 20.89
N ILE A 169 4.28 -5.93 19.82
CA ILE A 169 4.06 -4.49 19.87
C ILE A 169 2.59 -4.25 20.22
N LEU A 170 2.34 -3.77 21.45
CA LEU A 170 1.00 -3.49 21.96
C LEU A 170 0.51 -2.10 21.57
N ALA A 171 1.42 -1.14 21.42
CA ALA A 171 1.11 0.18 20.88
C ALA A 171 2.33 0.81 20.21
N MET A 172 2.09 1.58 19.16
CA MET A 172 3.07 2.41 18.46
C MET A 172 2.36 3.67 17.98
N ALA A 173 2.34 4.70 18.83
CA ALA A 173 1.73 5.99 18.55
C ALA A 173 2.81 7.02 18.17
N SER A 174 2.47 7.94 17.28
CA SER A 174 3.35 9.03 16.83
C SER A 174 2.51 10.28 16.61
N THR A 175 3.01 11.43 17.04
CA THR A 175 2.33 12.73 16.92
C THR A 175 3.31 13.82 16.40
N PRO A 176 2.82 14.79 15.61
CA PRO A 176 1.49 14.84 15.00
C PRO A 176 1.24 13.66 14.05
N SER A 177 -0.03 13.27 13.93
CA SER A 177 -0.48 12.18 13.06
C SER A 177 -1.42 12.74 11.97
N TYR A 178 -1.93 11.89 11.09
CA TYR A 178 -2.75 12.27 9.94
C TYR A 178 -3.91 11.32 9.75
N ASP A 179 -4.92 11.73 8.97
CA ASP A 179 -6.01 10.86 8.58
C ASP A 179 -5.72 10.16 7.23
N PRO A 180 -5.46 8.84 7.20
CA PRO A 180 -5.16 8.11 5.97
C PRO A 180 -6.35 8.05 5.01
N ASN A 181 -7.58 8.27 5.48
CA ASN A 181 -8.77 8.29 4.63
C ASN A 181 -8.69 9.36 3.54
N ARG A 182 -8.03 10.49 3.81
CA ARG A 182 -7.82 11.56 2.83
C ARG A 182 -6.88 11.15 1.69
N LEU A 183 -5.88 10.32 1.98
CA LEU A 183 -4.98 9.74 0.98
C LEU A 183 -5.60 8.54 0.24
N ALA A 184 -6.55 7.86 0.88
CA ALA A 184 -7.30 6.75 0.28
C ALA A 184 -8.51 7.19 -0.56
N SER A 185 -8.86 8.48 -0.53
CA SER A 185 -9.94 9.04 -1.35
C SER A 185 -9.70 8.77 -2.83
N HIS A 186 -10.76 8.45 -3.58
CA HIS A 186 -10.68 8.37 -5.04
C HIS A 186 -10.64 9.74 -5.73
N ASP A 187 -10.88 10.82 -4.97
CA ASP A 187 -10.75 12.19 -5.44
C ASP A 187 -9.27 12.62 -5.45
N GLY A 188 -8.76 12.94 -6.64
CA GLY A 188 -7.38 13.33 -6.84
C GLY A 188 -7.01 14.69 -6.21
N GLU A 189 -7.96 15.62 -6.10
CA GLU A 189 -7.73 16.92 -5.46
C GLU A 189 -7.63 16.76 -3.94
N VAL A 190 -8.50 15.93 -3.35
CA VAL A 190 -8.45 15.60 -1.92
C VAL A 190 -7.13 14.91 -1.56
N GLN A 191 -6.70 13.94 -2.37
CA GLN A 191 -5.43 13.26 -2.17
C GLN A 191 -4.25 14.22 -2.26
N GLN A 192 -4.25 15.11 -3.25
CA GLN A 192 -3.17 16.07 -3.45
C GLN A 192 -3.07 17.07 -2.31
N ALA A 193 -4.19 17.68 -1.92
CA ALA A 193 -4.22 18.61 -0.80
C ALA A 193 -3.77 17.94 0.52
N ALA A 194 -4.20 16.70 0.76
CA ALA A 194 -3.77 15.93 1.92
C ALA A 194 -2.28 15.60 1.88
N TRP A 195 -1.74 15.24 0.71
CA TRP A 195 -0.31 14.97 0.56
C TRP A 195 0.54 16.20 0.85
N GLU A 196 0.19 17.34 0.26
CA GLU A 196 0.87 18.62 0.49
C GLU A 196 0.85 19.01 1.97
N GLU A 197 -0.31 18.85 2.63
CA GLU A 197 -0.45 19.10 4.07
C GLU A 197 0.40 18.16 4.92
N PHE A 198 0.36 16.85 4.65
CA PHE A 198 1.02 15.85 5.51
C PHE A 198 2.53 15.74 5.28
N THR A 199 3.05 16.34 4.20
CA THR A 199 4.48 16.41 3.91
C THR A 199 5.10 17.77 4.24
N ALA A 200 4.30 18.77 4.61
CA ALA A 200 4.80 20.09 4.98
C ALA A 200 5.52 20.06 6.35
N GLU A 201 6.72 20.62 6.40
CA GLU A 201 7.54 20.68 7.63
C GLU A 201 6.87 21.50 8.74
N GLU A 202 6.15 22.56 8.37
CA GLU A 202 5.37 23.41 9.29
C GLU A 202 4.27 22.64 10.05
N ASN A 203 3.78 21.54 9.48
CA ASN A 203 2.81 20.65 10.11
C ASN A 203 3.47 19.54 10.94
N GLY A 204 4.80 19.56 11.07
CA GLY A 204 5.56 18.58 11.80
C GLY A 204 5.57 17.20 11.13
N LEU A 205 5.53 17.12 9.79
CA LEU A 205 5.71 15.86 9.05
C LEU A 205 4.87 14.68 9.58
N PRO A 206 3.53 14.79 9.64
CA PRO A 206 2.70 13.77 10.27
C PRO A 206 2.76 12.39 9.59
N LEU A 207 3.16 12.30 8.31
CA LEU A 207 3.42 10.99 7.67
C LEU A 207 4.57 10.21 8.29
N ALA A 208 5.52 10.89 8.93
CA ALA A 208 6.68 10.25 9.52
C ALA A 208 6.31 9.59 10.85
N ASN A 209 6.36 8.25 10.88
CA ASN A 209 6.29 7.52 12.15
C ASN A 209 7.60 7.70 12.92
N ARG A 210 7.59 8.59 13.90
CA ARG A 210 8.76 8.95 14.71
C ARG A 210 9.31 7.79 15.54
N ALA A 211 8.53 6.73 15.77
CA ALA A 211 9.00 5.55 16.47
C ALA A 211 10.06 4.76 15.68
N VAL A 212 10.04 4.85 14.34
CA VAL A 212 10.87 4.01 13.46
C VAL A 212 11.60 4.78 12.36
N ALA A 213 11.09 5.93 11.94
CA ALA A 213 11.62 6.70 10.81
C ALA A 213 12.64 7.76 11.22
N SER A 214 12.89 7.98 12.52
CA SER A 214 13.75 9.04 13.02
C SER A 214 14.73 8.53 14.06
N ILE A 215 15.95 9.10 14.06
CA ILE A 215 17.00 8.78 15.02
C ILE A 215 17.12 9.96 15.98
N TYR A 216 16.88 9.70 17.26
CA TYR A 216 16.99 10.69 18.33
C TYR A 216 18.15 10.34 19.27
N PRO A 217 18.89 11.33 19.80
CA PRO A 217 19.91 11.06 20.81
C PRO A 217 19.26 10.50 22.08
N PRO A 218 19.66 9.31 22.58
CA PRO A 218 18.96 8.62 23.67
C PRO A 218 19.19 9.28 25.05
N GLY A 219 20.21 10.11 25.20
CA GLY A 219 20.52 10.80 26.46
C GLY A 219 20.71 9.82 27.63
N SER A 220 20.11 10.13 28.78
CA SER A 220 20.28 9.31 29.99
C SER A 220 19.67 7.90 29.89
N THR A 221 18.79 7.62 28.92
CA THR A 221 18.25 6.26 28.72
C THR A 221 19.31 5.26 28.26
N PHE A 222 20.43 5.74 27.71
CA PHE A 222 21.56 4.89 27.30
C PHE A 222 22.48 4.49 28.47
N LYS A 223 22.31 5.07 29.67
CA LYS A 223 23.17 4.84 30.83
C LYS A 223 22.85 3.56 31.61
N LEU A 224 21.93 2.74 31.10
CA LEU A 224 21.45 1.50 31.74
C LEU A 224 22.58 0.56 32.14
#